data_AF-A0A4Z0BPI1-F1
#
_entry.id   AF-A0A4Z0BPI1-F1
#
_cell.length_a   1.000
_cell.length_b   1.000
_cell.length_c   1.000
_cell.angle_alpha   90.00
_cell.angle_beta   90.00
_cell.angle_gamma   90.00
#
_symmetry.space_group_name_H-M   'P 1'
#
loop_
_entity.id
_entity.type
_entity.pdbx_description
1 polymer ?
#
loop_
_entity_poly.entity_id
_entity_poly.type
_entity_poly.pdbx_seq_one_letter_code
_entity_poly.pdbx_strand_id
1 'polypeptide(L)'
;MPLEQRRILSAAEGATTAEEVCKLLASRMKVFGQSPSASGGNSTKRIRIRLSAPFQLTDEKVVDVVAAAPERLPASQLEKVGAQDLLFAVEQLLAGASHRFGESTDYDVLLDTGKRLPPKAIFGIAATRALGFSVLPGHFSGGVGTPCFKALEGAGYQIVPKDAPDPEVPREAADREYVEGTPKLRSHLRKERRSGLAAAKKDEFRQAHGRLFCERCEMDPVKVYGDSSGEACIEVHHRAVQVQDMAPGHKTKLSDLKCLCASCHRVVHRRLQQES
;
A
#
# COMPACT_ATOMS: atom_id res chain seq x y z
N MET A 1 -9.95 5.56 -37.04
CA MET A 1 -11.37 5.33 -36.73
C MET A 1 -12.26 5.87 -37.84
N PRO A 2 -13.20 5.06 -38.37
CA PRO A 2 -14.32 5.51 -39.20
C PRO A 2 -15.14 6.61 -38.51
N LEU A 3 -15.80 7.50 -39.27
CA LEU A 3 -16.56 8.65 -38.73
C LEU A 3 -17.67 8.22 -37.77
N GLU A 4 -18.33 7.10 -38.03
CA GLU A 4 -19.40 6.55 -37.20
C GLU A 4 -18.91 6.14 -35.81
N GLN A 5 -17.67 5.65 -35.71
CA GLN A 5 -17.04 5.28 -34.44
C GLN A 5 -16.52 6.52 -33.68
N ARG A 6 -16.44 7.70 -34.33
CA ARG A 6 -16.00 8.96 -33.68
C ARG A 6 -17.12 9.71 -32.97
N ARG A 7 -18.36 9.19 -32.99
CA ARG A 7 -19.51 9.82 -32.35
C ARG A 7 -19.50 9.56 -30.85
N ILE A 8 -19.27 10.61 -30.06
CA ILE A 8 -19.23 10.55 -28.59
C ILE A 8 -20.61 10.89 -27.99
N LEU A 9 -21.31 11.85 -28.60
CA LEU A 9 -22.61 12.33 -28.16
C LEU A 9 -23.51 12.56 -29.38
N SER A 10 -24.79 12.20 -29.28
CA SER A 10 -25.80 12.52 -30.28
C SER A 10 -26.59 13.78 -29.93
N ALA A 11 -27.29 14.37 -30.91
CA ALA A 11 -28.10 15.57 -30.68
C ALA A 11 -29.21 15.37 -29.63
N ALA A 12 -29.83 14.18 -29.59
CA ALA A 12 -30.85 13.85 -28.59
C ALA A 12 -30.26 13.76 -27.18
N GLU A 13 -29.07 13.20 -27.03
CA GLU A 13 -28.36 13.11 -25.74
C GLU A 13 -27.79 14.46 -25.28
N GLY A 14 -27.58 15.40 -26.20
CA GLY A 14 -27.19 16.77 -25.90
C GLY A 14 -28.34 17.67 -25.44
N ALA A 15 -29.59 17.22 -25.59
CA ALA A 15 -30.80 17.97 -25.24
C ALA A 15 -31.25 17.71 -23.78
N THR A 16 -30.30 17.55 -22.86
CA THR A 16 -30.55 17.35 -21.42
C THR A 16 -29.80 18.37 -20.57
N THR A 17 -29.80 18.23 -19.25
CA THR A 17 -29.07 19.13 -18.35
C THR A 17 -27.56 19.12 -18.65
N ALA A 18 -26.90 20.26 -18.46
CA ALA A 18 -25.46 20.39 -18.70
C ALA A 18 -24.63 19.38 -17.88
N GLU A 19 -25.05 19.09 -16.65
CA GLU A 19 -24.37 18.12 -15.77
C GLU A 19 -24.42 16.69 -16.32
N GLU A 20 -25.57 16.25 -16.82
CA GLU A 20 -25.74 14.93 -17.43
C GLU A 20 -24.97 14.83 -18.74
N VAL A 21 -24.99 15.88 -19.56
CA VAL A 21 -24.18 15.96 -20.80
C VAL A 21 -22.69 15.83 -20.47
N CYS A 22 -22.19 16.55 -19.45
CA CYS A 22 -20.79 16.47 -19.01
C CYS A 22 -20.42 15.09 -18.47
N LYS A 23 -21.29 14.44 -17.67
CA LYS A 23 -21.06 13.07 -17.17
C LYS A 23 -20.99 12.05 -18.31
N LEU A 24 -21.90 12.16 -19.28
CA LEU A 24 -21.93 11.27 -20.44
C LEU A 24 -20.68 11.44 -21.31
N LEU A 25 -20.28 12.69 -21.56
CA LEU A 25 -19.04 13.00 -22.28
C LEU A 25 -17.81 12.43 -21.57
N ALA A 26 -17.66 12.69 -20.27
CA ALA A 26 -16.50 12.25 -19.49
C ALA A 26 -16.34 10.72 -19.48
N SER A 27 -17.45 9.99 -19.27
CA SER A 27 -17.46 8.53 -19.25
C SER A 27 -17.08 7.92 -20.61
N ARG A 28 -17.67 8.42 -21.71
CA ARG A 28 -17.39 7.92 -23.06
C ARG A 28 -16.00 8.31 -23.55
N MET A 29 -15.53 9.51 -23.20
CA MET A 29 -14.18 9.96 -23.54
C MET A 29 -13.08 9.13 -22.89
N LYS A 30 -13.35 8.58 -21.68
CA LYS A 30 -12.43 7.69 -20.98
C LYS A 30 -12.07 6.48 -21.84
N VAL A 31 -13.07 5.88 -22.49
CA VAL A 31 -12.94 4.66 -23.32
C VAL A 31 -12.64 4.99 -24.80
N PHE A 32 -12.84 6.24 -25.22
CA PHE A 32 -12.69 6.64 -26.61
C PHE A 32 -11.28 6.40 -27.16
N GLY A 33 -11.18 5.55 -28.19
CA GLY A 33 -9.93 5.17 -28.85
C GLY A 33 -9.12 4.10 -28.11
N GLN A 34 -9.71 3.42 -27.13
CA GLN A 34 -9.08 2.29 -26.42
C GLN A 34 -9.49 0.94 -27.02
N SER A 35 -8.64 -0.07 -26.86
CA SER A 35 -9.02 -1.44 -27.17
C SER A 35 -10.03 -1.98 -26.15
N PRO A 36 -10.90 -2.94 -26.52
CA PRO A 36 -11.92 -3.49 -25.61
C PRO A 36 -11.38 -4.10 -24.32
N SER A 37 -10.09 -4.48 -24.31
CA SER A 37 -9.40 -5.11 -23.18
C SER A 37 -8.50 -4.16 -22.36
N ALA A 38 -8.43 -2.87 -22.73
CA ALA A 38 -7.59 -1.91 -22.01
C ALA A 38 -8.31 -1.37 -20.75
N SER A 39 -7.61 -1.39 -19.61
CA SER A 39 -8.05 -0.76 -18.37
C SER A 39 -7.41 0.63 -18.19
N GLY A 40 -8.18 1.56 -17.62
CA GLY A 40 -7.77 2.97 -17.45
C GLY A 40 -7.98 3.82 -18.70
N GLY A 41 -8.11 5.15 -18.58
CA GLY A 41 -8.38 6.06 -19.69
C GLY A 41 -8.51 7.53 -19.28
N ASN A 42 -8.43 8.45 -20.24
CA ASN A 42 -8.44 9.89 -19.98
C ASN A 42 -9.80 10.51 -20.34
N SER A 43 -10.56 10.98 -19.36
CA SER A 43 -11.84 11.65 -19.55
C SER A 43 -11.71 13.11 -20.00
N THR A 44 -10.52 13.72 -19.93
CA THR A 44 -10.25 15.13 -20.26
C THR A 44 -9.51 15.29 -21.58
N LYS A 45 -9.76 14.42 -22.57
CA LYS A 45 -9.18 14.56 -23.92
C LYS A 45 -9.59 15.91 -24.53
N ARG A 46 -8.71 16.56 -25.28
CA ARG A 46 -9.05 17.83 -25.96
C ARG A 46 -10.13 17.58 -27.00
N ILE A 47 -11.26 18.28 -26.85
CA ILE A 47 -12.37 18.25 -27.82
C ILE A 47 -12.14 19.37 -28.83
N ARG A 48 -12.19 19.05 -30.11
CA ARG A 48 -12.24 20.04 -31.19
C ARG A 48 -13.67 20.11 -31.69
N ILE A 49 -14.32 21.25 -31.47
CA ILE A 49 -15.68 21.49 -31.95
C ILE A 49 -15.56 22.18 -33.31
N ARG A 50 -16.17 21.58 -34.35
CA ARG A 50 -16.35 22.22 -35.65
C ARG A 50 -17.81 22.60 -35.78
N LEU A 51 -18.07 23.85 -36.09
CA LEU A 51 -19.40 24.38 -36.27
C LEU A 51 -19.66 24.62 -37.75
N SER A 52 -20.88 24.35 -38.19
CA SER A 52 -21.33 24.57 -39.57
C SER A 52 -21.64 26.04 -39.88
N ALA A 53 -21.78 26.86 -38.84
CA ALA A 53 -22.04 28.30 -38.94
C ALA A 53 -21.24 29.05 -37.86
N PRO A 54 -20.98 30.35 -38.04
CA PRO A 54 -20.47 31.20 -36.97
C PRO A 54 -21.45 31.17 -35.79
N PHE A 55 -20.95 30.95 -34.58
CA PHE A 55 -21.74 31.05 -33.36
C PHE A 55 -21.15 32.14 -32.47
N GLN A 56 -22.00 32.85 -31.75
CA GLN A 56 -21.61 33.75 -30.67
C GLN A 56 -21.98 33.11 -29.35
N LEU A 57 -21.01 33.01 -28.45
CA LEU A 57 -21.26 32.68 -27.04
C LEU A 57 -22.06 33.83 -26.44
N THR A 58 -23.32 33.56 -26.12
CA THR A 58 -24.19 34.49 -25.40
C THR A 58 -24.43 33.86 -24.04
N ASP A 59 -24.06 34.60 -22.99
CA ASP A 59 -24.11 34.23 -21.57
C ASP A 59 -23.03 33.26 -21.08
N GLU A 60 -21.92 33.82 -20.59
CA GLU A 60 -21.02 33.15 -19.64
C GLU A 60 -21.72 33.03 -18.27
N LYS A 61 -22.61 32.04 -18.12
CA LYS A 61 -22.93 31.57 -16.77
C LYS A 61 -21.81 30.65 -16.33
N VAL A 62 -20.96 31.15 -15.42
CA VAL A 62 -20.10 30.31 -14.61
C VAL A 62 -21.03 29.37 -13.83
N VAL A 63 -21.21 28.16 -14.34
CA VAL A 63 -21.86 27.08 -13.60
C VAL A 63 -20.95 26.85 -12.40
N ASP A 64 -21.50 27.01 -11.19
CA ASP A 64 -20.79 27.01 -9.91
C ASP A 64 -19.45 26.27 -9.96
N VAL A 65 -18.38 26.97 -9.60
CA VAL A 65 -17.08 26.36 -9.35
C VAL A 65 -17.32 25.29 -8.28
N VAL A 66 -17.51 24.05 -8.72
CA VAL A 66 -17.61 22.88 -7.86
C VAL A 66 -16.45 23.00 -6.91
N ALA A 67 -16.77 23.12 -5.60
CA ALA A 67 -15.80 23.38 -4.54
C ALA A 67 -14.48 22.71 -4.88
N ALA A 68 -13.43 23.52 -5.02
CA ALA A 68 -12.15 23.10 -5.57
C ALA A 68 -11.82 21.68 -5.08
N ALA A 69 -11.61 20.77 -6.03
CA ALA A 69 -11.24 19.39 -5.70
C ALA A 69 -10.15 19.44 -4.63
N PRO A 70 -10.30 18.72 -3.50
CA PRO A 70 -9.45 18.92 -2.34
C PRO A 70 -7.99 18.81 -2.80
N GLU A 71 -7.22 19.86 -2.53
CA GLU A 71 -5.89 20.03 -3.08
C GLU A 71 -5.06 18.78 -2.78
N ARG A 72 -4.47 18.19 -3.83
CA ARG A 72 -3.66 16.98 -3.64
C ARG A 72 -2.49 17.30 -2.74
N LEU A 73 -2.27 16.44 -1.74
CA LEU A 73 -1.15 16.62 -0.84
C LEU A 73 0.17 16.37 -1.58
N PRO A 74 1.21 17.15 -1.31
CA PRO A 74 2.52 16.94 -1.90
C PRO A 74 3.12 15.60 -1.43
N ALA A 75 3.89 14.96 -2.30
CA ALA A 75 4.51 13.66 -2.02
C ALA A 75 5.35 13.68 -0.73
N SER A 76 6.07 14.78 -0.47
CA SER A 76 6.90 14.96 0.73
C SER A 76 6.13 14.93 2.05
N GLN A 77 4.83 15.26 2.05
CA GLN A 77 3.99 15.06 3.22
C GLN A 77 3.55 13.61 3.34
N LEU A 78 3.14 12.98 2.24
CA LEU A 78 2.70 11.59 2.22
C LEU A 78 3.84 10.60 2.57
N GLU A 79 5.08 10.95 2.27
CA GLU A 79 6.28 10.17 2.61
C GLU A 79 6.61 10.17 4.11
N LYS A 80 5.95 11.02 4.92
CA LYS A 80 6.08 10.98 6.38
C LYS A 80 5.34 9.81 7.02
N VAL A 81 4.49 9.12 6.27
CA VAL A 81 3.73 7.96 6.76
C VAL A 81 4.68 6.79 6.99
N GLY A 82 4.86 6.40 8.25
CA GLY A 82 5.76 5.31 8.64
C GLY A 82 5.07 3.95 8.74
N ALA A 83 5.86 2.88 8.96
CA ALA A 83 5.33 1.53 9.11
C ALA A 83 4.43 1.37 10.34
N GLN A 84 4.68 2.15 11.40
CA GLN A 84 3.83 2.17 12.60
C GLN A 84 2.43 2.71 12.31
N ASP A 85 2.32 3.77 11.52
CA ASP A 85 1.02 4.37 11.18
C ASP A 85 0.20 3.40 10.32
N LEU A 86 0.86 2.68 9.41
CA LEU A 86 0.25 1.63 8.60
C LEU A 86 -0.21 0.45 9.46
N LEU A 87 0.60 0.00 10.41
CA LEU A 87 0.22 -1.07 11.34
C LEU A 87 -1.03 -0.67 12.15
N PHE A 88 -1.03 0.54 12.71
CA PHE A 88 -2.19 1.08 13.43
C PHE A 88 -3.43 1.14 12.54
N ALA A 89 -3.29 1.60 11.29
CA ALA A 89 -4.40 1.67 10.35
C ALA A 89 -4.98 0.29 10.02
N VAL A 90 -4.13 -0.72 9.84
CA VAL A 90 -4.56 -2.11 9.63
C VAL A 90 -5.32 -2.63 10.84
N GLU A 91 -4.85 -2.37 12.06
CA GLU A 91 -5.54 -2.78 13.29
C GLU A 91 -6.92 -2.13 13.42
N GLN A 92 -7.03 -0.83 13.14
CA GLN A 92 -8.30 -0.10 13.15
C GLN A 92 -9.29 -0.67 12.12
N LEU A 93 -8.83 -0.98 10.91
CA LEU A 93 -9.67 -1.59 9.88
C LEU A 93 -10.13 -3.00 10.27
N LEU A 94 -9.23 -3.81 10.84
CA LEU A 94 -9.59 -5.14 11.34
C LEU A 94 -10.59 -5.09 12.50
N ALA A 95 -10.54 -4.03 13.32
CA ALA A 95 -11.49 -3.77 14.39
C ALA A 95 -12.84 -3.19 13.90
N GLY A 96 -12.98 -2.92 12.60
CA GLY A 96 -14.22 -2.39 12.01
C GLY A 96 -14.43 -0.89 12.25
N ALA A 97 -13.36 -0.13 12.48
CA ALA A 97 -13.46 1.32 12.68
C ALA A 97 -14.04 2.02 11.43
N SER A 98 -14.98 2.95 11.65
CA SER A 98 -15.58 3.73 10.56
C SER A 98 -14.57 4.64 9.87
N HIS A 99 -14.58 4.68 8.54
CA HIS A 99 -13.69 5.50 7.73
C HIS A 99 -14.39 6.09 6.49
N ARG A 100 -13.79 7.12 5.90
CA ARG A 100 -14.32 7.82 4.71
C ARG A 100 -13.83 7.24 3.38
N PHE A 101 -13.00 6.20 3.42
CA PHE A 101 -12.47 5.53 2.24
C PHE A 101 -13.42 4.43 1.75
N GLY A 102 -13.56 4.28 0.43
CA GLY A 102 -14.37 3.20 -0.17
C GLY A 102 -13.62 1.87 -0.24
N GLU A 103 -14.31 0.84 -0.72
CA GLU A 103 -13.72 -0.48 -0.98
C GLU A 103 -12.64 -0.44 -2.06
N SER A 104 -11.80 -1.47 -2.09
CA SER A 104 -10.79 -1.68 -3.13
C SER A 104 -11.43 -1.83 -4.51
N THR A 105 -10.91 -1.07 -5.48
CA THR A 105 -11.27 -1.20 -6.89
C THR A 105 -10.40 -2.25 -7.57
N ASP A 106 -9.09 -2.02 -7.62
CA ASP A 106 -8.17 -2.77 -8.49
C ASP A 106 -7.21 -3.69 -7.70
N TYR A 107 -6.85 -3.29 -6.47
CA TYR A 107 -5.84 -3.96 -5.65
C TYR A 107 -6.26 -4.04 -4.19
N ASP A 108 -5.85 -5.13 -3.54
CA ASP A 108 -5.98 -5.39 -2.11
C ASP A 108 -4.60 -5.53 -1.46
N VAL A 109 -4.49 -5.13 -0.20
CA VAL A 109 -3.39 -5.52 0.66
C VAL A 109 -3.72 -6.89 1.26
N LEU A 110 -2.88 -7.88 0.97
CA LEU A 110 -2.98 -9.21 1.57
C LEU A 110 -2.22 -9.22 2.90
N LEU A 111 -2.96 -9.43 3.99
CA LEU A 111 -2.38 -9.67 5.30
C LEU A 111 -1.94 -11.12 5.45
N ASP A 112 -1.00 -11.35 6.36
CA ASP A 112 -0.49 -12.70 6.67
C ASP A 112 -1.57 -13.63 7.25
N THR A 113 -2.67 -13.06 7.74
CA THR A 113 -3.85 -13.80 8.20
C THR A 113 -4.76 -14.27 7.04
N GLY A 114 -4.38 -14.01 5.78
CA GLY A 114 -5.20 -14.26 4.59
C GLY A 114 -6.31 -13.24 4.35
N LYS A 115 -6.41 -12.19 5.19
CA LYS A 115 -7.42 -11.13 5.01
C LYS A 115 -6.96 -10.10 3.98
N ARG A 116 -7.88 -9.66 3.13
CA ARG A 116 -7.66 -8.61 2.14
C ARG A 116 -8.23 -7.29 2.65
N LEU A 117 -7.46 -6.21 2.55
CA LEU A 117 -7.86 -4.87 2.99
C LEU A 117 -7.58 -3.81 1.92
N PRO A 118 -8.39 -2.72 1.88
CA PRO A 118 -8.19 -1.66 0.91
C PRO A 118 -6.90 -0.84 1.12
N PRO A 119 -5.98 -0.79 0.13
CA PRO A 119 -4.72 -0.05 0.24
C PRO A 119 -4.94 1.44 0.57
N LYS A 120 -5.92 2.07 -0.10
CA LYS A 120 -6.25 3.48 0.13
C LYS A 120 -6.80 3.73 1.52
N ALA A 121 -7.57 2.80 2.09
CA ALA A 121 -8.11 2.96 3.43
C ALA A 121 -7.00 2.86 4.47
N ILE A 122 -6.12 1.85 4.34
CA ILE A 122 -4.95 1.69 5.22
C ILE A 122 -4.11 2.97 5.19
N PHE A 123 -3.69 3.39 4.00
CA PHE A 123 -2.81 4.55 3.87
C PHE A 123 -3.49 5.85 4.31
N GLY A 124 -4.79 6.02 4.06
CA GLY A 124 -5.52 7.22 4.46
C GLY A 124 -5.68 7.40 5.98
N ILE A 125 -5.95 6.30 6.69
CA ILE A 125 -5.98 6.28 8.16
C ILE A 125 -4.58 6.53 8.72
N ALA A 126 -3.56 5.88 8.13
CA ALA A 126 -2.17 6.08 8.51
C ALA A 126 -1.71 7.54 8.30
N ALA A 127 -2.03 8.13 7.15
CA ALA A 127 -1.71 9.51 6.82
C ALA A 127 -2.43 10.51 7.74
N THR A 128 -3.67 10.22 8.14
CA THR A 128 -4.40 11.04 9.11
C THR A 128 -3.66 11.11 10.45
N ARG A 129 -3.14 9.98 10.90
CA ARG A 129 -2.34 9.89 12.13
C ARG A 129 -0.99 10.58 11.97
N ALA A 130 -0.26 10.31 10.89
CA ALA A 130 1.08 10.84 10.66
C ALA A 130 1.10 12.36 10.45
N LEU A 131 0.06 12.92 9.80
CA LEU A 131 -0.01 14.34 9.47
C LEU A 131 -0.81 15.18 10.49
N GLY A 132 -1.55 14.53 11.40
CA GLY A 132 -2.32 15.21 12.44
C GLY A 132 -3.60 15.91 11.94
N PHE A 133 -4.05 15.64 10.72
CA PHE A 133 -5.33 16.13 10.19
C PHE A 133 -6.04 15.06 9.36
N SER A 134 -7.36 15.16 9.20
CA SER A 134 -8.16 14.17 8.46
C SER A 134 -7.80 14.14 6.98
N VAL A 135 -7.14 13.08 6.53
CA VAL A 135 -6.84 12.85 5.12
C VAL A 135 -8.04 12.22 4.42
N LEU A 136 -8.43 12.76 3.27
CA LEU A 136 -9.59 12.33 2.48
C LEU A 136 -9.17 11.56 1.21
N PRO A 137 -10.07 10.75 0.61
CA PRO A 137 -9.78 10.02 -0.63
C PRO A 137 -9.31 10.87 -1.81
N GLY A 138 -9.65 12.17 -1.83
CA GLY A 138 -9.21 13.11 -2.88
C GLY A 138 -7.79 13.65 -2.70
N HIS A 139 -7.21 13.57 -1.49
CA HIS A 139 -5.89 14.12 -1.18
C HIS A 139 -4.74 13.35 -1.83
N PHE A 140 -4.95 12.08 -2.18
CA PHE A 140 -3.92 11.25 -2.79
C PHE A 140 -4.53 10.19 -3.71
N SER A 141 -3.77 9.80 -4.73
CA SER A 141 -4.10 8.66 -5.58
C SER A 141 -3.53 7.38 -4.97
N GLY A 142 -4.29 6.29 -5.05
CA GLY A 142 -3.80 4.93 -4.80
C GLY A 142 -3.64 4.22 -6.13
N GLY A 143 -2.46 3.66 -6.36
CA GLY A 143 -2.07 2.98 -7.59
C GLY A 143 -0.58 2.64 -7.58
N VAL A 144 -0.15 1.77 -8.48
CA VAL A 144 1.24 1.32 -8.58
C VAL A 144 2.19 2.52 -8.73
N GLY A 145 3.27 2.56 -7.94
CA GLY A 145 4.28 3.63 -7.96
C GLY A 145 3.91 4.92 -7.21
N THR A 146 2.71 5.01 -6.63
CA THR A 146 2.31 6.15 -5.78
C THR A 146 2.96 6.06 -4.38
N PRO A 147 3.05 7.18 -3.62
CA PRO A 147 3.53 7.16 -2.23
C PRO A 147 2.78 6.14 -1.35
N CYS A 148 1.49 5.93 -1.62
CA CYS A 148 0.67 4.94 -0.94
C CYS A 148 1.20 3.51 -1.11
N PHE A 149 1.51 3.09 -2.34
CA PHE A 149 2.00 1.73 -2.62
C PHE A 149 3.43 1.56 -2.10
N LYS A 150 4.29 2.56 -2.34
CA LYS A 150 5.67 2.54 -1.84
C LYS A 150 5.74 2.40 -0.31
N ALA A 151 4.87 3.11 0.41
CA ALA A 151 4.83 3.02 1.87
C ALA A 151 4.36 1.63 2.34
N LEU A 152 3.34 1.06 1.70
CA LEU A 152 2.83 -0.28 2.01
C LEU A 152 3.87 -1.38 1.72
N GLU A 153 4.49 -1.35 0.53
CA GLU A 153 5.54 -2.29 0.13
C GLU A 153 6.78 -2.14 1.00
N GLY A 154 7.19 -0.90 1.31
CA GLY A 154 8.30 -0.60 2.21
C GLY A 154 8.07 -1.07 3.65
N ALA A 155 6.80 -1.11 4.09
CA ALA A 155 6.39 -1.72 5.35
C ALA A 155 6.23 -3.25 5.26
N GLY A 156 6.51 -3.86 4.11
CA GLY A 156 6.52 -5.31 3.90
C GLY A 156 5.18 -5.91 3.48
N TYR A 157 4.14 -5.11 3.27
CA TYR A 157 2.82 -5.61 2.87
C TYR A 157 2.80 -6.04 1.40
N GLN A 158 2.14 -7.16 1.12
CA GLN A 158 1.94 -7.63 -0.24
C GLN A 158 0.66 -7.03 -0.83
N ILE A 159 0.79 -6.36 -1.98
CA ILE A 159 -0.36 -5.84 -2.73
C ILE A 159 -0.70 -6.82 -3.85
N VAL A 160 -1.94 -7.29 -3.89
CA VAL A 160 -2.45 -8.27 -4.87
C VAL A 160 -3.61 -7.67 -5.66
N PRO A 161 -3.77 -8.01 -6.96
CA PRO A 161 -4.97 -7.66 -7.70
C PRO A 161 -6.23 -8.28 -7.07
N LYS A 162 -7.36 -7.60 -7.17
CA LYS A 162 -8.64 -8.06 -6.58
C LYS A 162 -9.06 -9.45 -7.08
N ASP A 163 -8.87 -9.70 -8.38
CA ASP A 163 -9.24 -10.97 -9.03
C ASP A 163 -8.12 -12.02 -8.99
N ALA A 164 -6.97 -11.72 -8.36
CA ALA A 164 -5.92 -12.71 -8.24
C ALA A 164 -6.36 -13.83 -7.28
N PRO A 165 -6.18 -15.11 -7.65
CA PRO A 165 -6.46 -16.21 -6.75
C PRO A 165 -5.67 -16.02 -5.45
N ASP A 166 -6.30 -16.32 -4.31
CA ASP A 166 -5.57 -16.36 -3.05
C ASP A 166 -4.38 -17.30 -3.23
N PRO A 167 -3.15 -16.89 -2.83
CA PRO A 167 -2.02 -17.77 -2.91
C PRO A 167 -2.34 -19.01 -2.08
N GLU A 168 -2.45 -20.17 -2.74
CA GLU A 168 -2.58 -21.46 -2.08
C GLU A 168 -1.53 -21.53 -0.99
N VAL A 169 -1.96 -21.56 0.27
CA VAL A 169 -1.08 -21.75 1.42
C VAL A 169 -0.82 -23.25 1.48
N PRO A 170 0.36 -23.77 1.10
CA PRO A 170 0.59 -25.19 1.20
C PRO A 170 0.63 -25.56 2.68
N ARG A 171 -0.29 -26.44 3.09
CA ARG A 171 -0.27 -27.07 4.42
C ARG A 171 0.96 -27.98 4.51
N GLU A 172 1.58 -27.95 5.68
CA GLU A 172 2.87 -28.55 6.02
C GLU A 172 3.04 -30.01 5.55
N ALA A 173 4.20 -30.32 4.96
CA ALA A 173 5.01 -31.49 5.33
C ALA A 173 6.31 -31.58 4.50
N ALA A 174 7.29 -32.20 5.15
CA ALA A 174 8.46 -32.90 4.64
C ALA A 174 9.78 -32.10 4.55
N ASP A 175 10.60 -32.30 5.59
CA ASP A 175 12.05 -32.42 5.47
C ASP A 175 12.47 -33.02 4.12
N ARG A 176 13.47 -32.41 3.46
CA ARG A 176 14.53 -33.17 2.78
C ARG A 176 15.67 -32.31 2.22
N GLU A 177 16.85 -32.70 2.68
CA GLU A 177 18.13 -32.90 1.97
C GLU A 177 18.65 -31.79 1.05
N TYR A 178 19.82 -31.29 1.47
CA TYR A 178 20.65 -30.34 0.74
C TYR A 178 21.46 -31.04 -0.35
N VAL A 179 21.32 -30.56 -1.59
CA VAL A 179 22.35 -30.68 -2.62
C VAL A 179 22.81 -29.25 -2.89
N GLU A 180 24.08 -28.94 -2.60
CA GLU A 180 24.69 -27.66 -2.92
C GLU A 180 24.58 -27.42 -4.44
N GLY A 181 23.98 -26.30 -4.85
CA GLY A 181 24.17 -25.79 -6.21
C GLY A 181 22.95 -25.65 -7.13
N THR A 182 21.71 -25.91 -6.70
CA THR A 182 20.52 -25.60 -7.52
C THR A 182 19.55 -24.71 -6.73
N PRO A 183 19.19 -23.50 -7.21
CA PRO A 183 18.26 -22.63 -6.51
C PRO A 183 16.84 -23.20 -6.60
N LYS A 184 16.48 -24.06 -5.65
CA LYS A 184 15.08 -24.39 -5.37
C LYS A 184 14.43 -23.20 -4.67
N LEU A 185 13.28 -22.78 -5.18
CA LEU A 185 12.45 -21.71 -4.65
C LEU A 185 12.15 -22.00 -3.17
N ARG A 186 12.71 -21.19 -2.26
CA ARG A 186 12.59 -21.39 -0.82
C ARG A 186 11.19 -21.01 -0.34
N SER A 187 10.25 -21.95 -0.34
CA SER A 187 8.97 -21.83 0.37
C SER A 187 9.10 -22.39 1.80
N HIS A 188 10.03 -21.87 2.60
CA HIS A 188 10.28 -22.37 3.96
C HIS A 188 10.14 -21.34 5.10
N LEU A 189 9.65 -20.13 4.85
CA LEU A 189 9.70 -19.05 5.87
C LEU A 189 8.44 -18.18 5.95
N ARG A 190 7.27 -18.72 5.62
CA ARG A 190 6.01 -17.94 5.55
C ARG A 190 5.04 -18.22 6.70
N LYS A 191 5.50 -18.76 7.84
CA LYS A 191 4.62 -19.04 8.98
C LYS A 191 4.49 -17.88 9.97
N GLU A 192 5.43 -16.92 10.01
CA GLU A 192 5.30 -15.80 10.94
C GLU A 192 6.16 -14.60 10.55
N ARG A 193 5.59 -13.75 9.71
CA ARG A 193 5.86 -12.32 9.85
C ARG A 193 4.49 -11.70 9.76
N ARG A 194 4.00 -11.01 10.79
CA ARG A 194 3.16 -9.84 10.45
C ARG A 194 4.11 -8.92 9.73
N SER A 195 3.97 -8.83 8.42
CA SER A 195 4.90 -8.14 7.51
C SER A 195 5.35 -6.76 8.03
N GLY A 196 4.47 -6.03 8.71
CA GLY A 196 4.76 -4.72 9.31
C GLY A 196 5.40 -4.69 10.71
N LEU A 197 5.38 -5.77 11.52
CA LEU A 197 5.83 -5.71 12.92
C LEU A 197 7.34 -5.45 13.05
N ALA A 198 8.15 -6.08 12.21
CA ALA A 198 9.60 -5.90 12.23
C ALA A 198 9.99 -4.48 11.79
N ALA A 199 9.32 -3.95 10.77
CA ALA A 199 9.52 -2.56 10.33
C ALA A 199 9.07 -1.57 11.42
N ALA A 200 7.88 -1.76 11.98
CA ALA A 200 7.35 -0.93 13.06
C ALA A 200 8.25 -0.90 14.30
N LYS A 201 8.85 -2.05 14.66
CA LYS A 201 9.81 -2.12 15.79
C LYS A 201 11.09 -1.35 15.49
N LYS A 202 11.65 -1.48 14.28
CA LYS A 202 12.84 -0.73 13.89
C LYS A 202 12.58 0.76 13.88
N ASP A 203 11.42 1.20 13.41
CA ASP A 203 11.02 2.60 13.43
C ASP A 203 10.87 3.14 14.86
N GLU A 204 10.26 2.35 15.76
CA GLU A 204 10.14 2.71 17.19
C GLU A 204 11.53 2.89 17.81
N PHE A 205 12.43 1.96 17.51
CA PHE A 205 13.80 1.99 17.99
C PHE A 205 14.55 3.23 17.48
N ARG A 206 14.39 3.58 16.20
CA ARG A 206 14.99 4.80 15.64
C ARG A 206 14.43 6.06 16.26
N GLN A 207 13.13 6.13 16.52
CA GLN A 207 12.52 7.30 17.17
C GLN A 207 13.00 7.45 18.61
N ALA A 208 13.15 6.36 19.35
CA ALA A 208 13.59 6.37 20.74
C ALA A 208 15.09 6.64 20.90
N HIS A 209 15.92 6.14 19.98
CA HIS A 209 17.39 6.13 20.13
C HIS A 209 18.15 6.92 19.05
N GLY A 210 17.48 7.46 18.05
CA GLY A 210 18.06 8.20 16.93
C GLY A 210 18.79 7.34 15.88
N ARG A 211 19.08 6.07 16.17
CA ARG A 211 19.80 5.14 15.29
C ARG A 211 19.45 3.68 15.60
N LEU A 212 19.68 2.77 14.66
CA LEU A 212 19.57 1.32 14.90
C LEU A 212 20.89 0.74 15.41
N PHE A 213 20.85 -0.04 16.49
CA PHE A 213 21.98 -0.82 16.98
C PHE A 213 21.48 -2.13 17.62
N CYS A 214 22.39 -3.06 17.88
CA CYS A 214 22.05 -4.31 18.56
C CYS A 214 21.78 -4.08 20.06
N GLU A 215 20.59 -4.42 20.56
CA GLU A 215 20.23 -4.32 21.99
C GLU A 215 21.11 -5.20 22.90
N ARG A 216 21.83 -6.19 22.34
CA ARG A 216 22.62 -7.14 23.12
C ARG A 216 24.11 -6.82 23.17
N CYS A 217 24.71 -6.45 22.05
CA CYS A 217 26.15 -6.18 21.96
C CYS A 217 26.47 -4.72 21.62
N GLU A 218 25.45 -3.86 21.58
CA GLU A 218 25.55 -2.42 21.31
C GLU A 218 26.20 -2.06 19.97
N MET A 219 26.38 -3.06 19.11
CA MET A 219 26.98 -2.93 17.81
C MET A 219 26.16 -1.99 16.92
N ASP A 220 26.82 -0.93 16.47
CA ASP A 220 26.28 0.02 15.51
C ASP A 220 26.64 -0.42 14.08
N PRO A 221 25.66 -0.85 13.28
CA PRO A 221 25.90 -1.35 11.95
C PRO A 221 26.44 -0.28 10.99
N VAL A 222 26.01 0.98 11.12
CA VAL A 222 26.45 2.06 10.23
C VAL A 222 27.92 2.37 10.45
N LYS A 223 28.37 2.33 11.71
CA LYS A 223 29.80 2.49 12.04
C LYS A 223 30.67 1.37 11.51
N VAL A 224 30.12 0.17 11.38
CA VAL A 224 30.90 -1.03 11.04
C VAL A 224 30.96 -1.26 9.54
N TYR A 225 29.85 -1.05 8.86
CA TYR A 225 29.76 -1.24 7.41
C TYR A 225 30.02 0.05 6.63
N GLY A 226 30.04 1.22 7.30
CA GLY A 226 30.42 2.50 6.71
C GLY A 226 29.32 3.21 5.93
N ASP A 227 28.14 2.60 5.81
CA ASP A 227 26.98 3.17 5.11
C ASP A 227 25.65 2.79 5.79
N SER A 228 24.56 3.44 5.37
CA SER A 228 23.21 3.20 5.90
C SER A 228 22.65 1.82 5.54
N SER A 229 23.19 1.14 4.53
CA SER A 229 22.81 -0.23 4.17
C SER A 229 23.23 -1.22 5.26
N GLY A 230 24.22 -0.86 6.09
CA GLY A 230 24.58 -1.60 7.29
C GLY A 230 23.38 -1.92 8.19
N GLU A 231 22.36 -1.05 8.25
CA GLU A 231 21.15 -1.27 9.06
C GLU A 231 20.41 -2.58 8.72
N ALA A 232 20.61 -3.13 7.52
CA ALA A 232 20.08 -4.44 7.13
C ALA A 232 20.60 -5.58 8.03
N CYS A 233 21.74 -5.40 8.70
CA CYS A 233 22.32 -6.36 9.64
C CYS A 233 21.49 -6.51 10.94
N ILE A 234 20.63 -5.52 11.27
CA ILE A 234 19.77 -5.59 12.45
C ILE A 234 18.47 -6.31 12.10
N GLU A 235 18.20 -7.40 12.79
CA GLU A 235 17.01 -8.23 12.69
C GLU A 235 16.14 -8.07 13.95
N VAL A 236 14.83 -8.27 13.80
CA VAL A 236 13.88 -8.19 14.92
C VAL A 236 13.56 -9.58 15.41
N HIS A 237 13.75 -9.80 16.71
CA HIS A 237 13.60 -11.08 17.37
C HIS A 237 12.54 -11.01 18.47
N HIS A 238 11.75 -12.07 18.64
CA HIS A 238 10.78 -12.16 19.73
C HIS A 238 11.47 -12.52 21.05
N ARG A 239 11.23 -11.75 22.11
CA ARG A 239 11.98 -11.85 23.38
C ARG A 239 11.84 -13.20 24.07
N ALA A 240 10.64 -13.78 24.07
CA ALA A 240 10.27 -14.87 24.97
C ALA A 240 9.96 -16.20 24.28
N VAL A 241 9.50 -16.18 23.03
CA VAL A 241 9.02 -17.39 22.34
C VAL A 241 9.64 -17.40 20.95
N GLN A 242 10.18 -18.55 20.55
CA GLN A 242 10.55 -18.70 19.15
C GLN A 242 9.29 -18.67 18.33
N VAL A 243 9.42 -18.02 17.20
CA VAL A 243 8.36 -17.80 16.24
C VAL A 243 7.64 -19.13 15.92
N GLN A 244 8.38 -20.18 15.58
CA GLN A 244 7.86 -21.54 15.34
C GLN A 244 7.03 -22.18 16.46
N ASP A 245 7.18 -21.74 17.71
CA ASP A 245 6.53 -22.32 18.90
C ASP A 245 5.29 -21.50 19.33
N MET A 246 4.88 -20.50 18.54
CA MET A 246 3.73 -19.65 18.87
C MET A 246 2.40 -20.34 18.56
N ALA A 247 1.46 -20.26 19.51
CA ALA A 247 0.11 -20.75 19.31
C ALA A 247 -0.66 -19.89 18.27
N PRO A 248 -1.58 -20.48 17.49
CA PRO A 248 -2.44 -19.74 16.57
C PRO A 248 -3.20 -18.61 17.28
N GLY A 249 -3.09 -17.38 16.78
CA GLY A 249 -3.73 -16.19 17.36
C GLY A 249 -2.92 -15.44 18.42
N HIS A 250 -1.65 -15.81 18.63
CA HIS A 250 -0.75 -15.08 19.51
C HIS A 250 -0.66 -13.59 19.14
N LYS A 251 -0.92 -12.71 20.11
CA LYS A 251 -0.83 -11.26 19.94
C LYS A 251 0.54 -10.78 20.41
N THR A 252 1.37 -10.39 19.46
CA THR A 252 2.71 -9.83 19.73
C THR A 252 2.63 -8.32 19.84
N LYS A 253 3.16 -7.74 20.93
CA LYS A 253 3.38 -6.30 21.09
C LYS A 253 4.79 -5.91 20.67
N LEU A 254 5.03 -4.64 20.35
CA LEU A 254 6.37 -4.13 20.07
C LEU A 254 7.33 -4.27 21.26
N SER A 255 6.81 -4.29 22.49
CA SER A 255 7.58 -4.57 23.72
C SER A 255 8.14 -5.99 23.77
N ASP A 256 7.52 -6.91 23.04
CA ASP A 256 7.88 -8.33 23.01
C ASP A 256 8.96 -8.61 21.95
N LEU A 257 9.40 -7.56 21.25
CA LEU A 257 10.39 -7.61 20.19
C LEU A 257 11.68 -6.93 20.64
N LYS A 258 12.82 -7.41 20.12
CA LYS A 258 14.14 -6.80 20.30
C LYS A 258 14.92 -6.74 18.98
N CYS A 259 15.66 -5.66 18.77
CA CYS A 259 16.56 -5.45 17.64
C CYS A 259 17.93 -6.07 17.94
N LEU A 260 18.33 -7.08 17.17
CA LEU A 260 19.61 -7.79 17.34
C LEU A 260 20.38 -7.80 16.02
N CYS A 261 21.71 -7.74 16.08
CA CYS A 261 22.51 -8.02 14.88
C CYS A 261 22.39 -9.48 14.46
N ALA A 262 22.63 -9.80 13.19
CA ALA A 262 22.57 -11.16 12.65
C ALA A 262 23.35 -12.19 13.49
N SER A 263 24.51 -11.82 14.05
CA SER A 263 25.28 -12.70 14.94
C SER A 263 24.60 -12.94 16.28
N CYS A 264 24.15 -11.88 16.96
CA CYS A 264 23.43 -12.02 18.23
C CYS A 264 22.11 -12.74 18.05
N HIS A 265 21.42 -12.50 16.94
CA HIS A 265 20.17 -13.17 16.58
C HIS A 265 20.35 -14.69 16.50
N ARG A 266 21.38 -15.14 15.76
CA ARG A 266 21.77 -16.57 15.68
C ARG A 266 22.11 -17.18 17.03
N VAL A 267 22.87 -16.47 17.86
CA VAL A 267 23.24 -16.95 19.21
C VAL A 267 22.02 -17.07 20.11
N VAL A 268 21.07 -16.13 20.05
CA VAL A 268 19.83 -16.20 20.85
C VAL A 268 18.98 -17.39 20.41
N HIS A 269 18.78 -17.59 19.10
CA HIS A 269 18.05 -18.77 18.61
C HIS A 269 18.66 -20.08 19.10
N ARG A 270 20.00 -20.22 19.02
CA ARG A 270 20.67 -21.44 19.50
C ARG A 270 20.49 -21.67 21.01
N ARG A 271 20.48 -20.61 21.82
CA ARG A 271 20.26 -20.73 23.27
C ARG A 271 18.83 -21.14 23.61
N LEU A 272 17.84 -20.51 22.96
CA LEU A 272 16.44 -20.87 23.16
C LEU A 272 16.16 -22.32 22.77
N GLN A 273 16.82 -22.86 21.74
CA GLN A 273 16.70 -24.28 21.36
C GLN A 273 17.34 -25.25 22.37
N GLN A 274 18.25 -24.79 23.23
CA GLN A 274 18.89 -25.61 24.26
C GLN A 274 18.14 -25.57 25.59
N GLU A 275 17.25 -24.59 25.77
CA GLU A 275 16.46 -24.34 26.98
C GLU A 275 15.00 -24.81 26.85
N SER A 276 14.54 -25.11 25.63
CA SER A 276 13.26 -25.76 25.30
C SER A 276 13.35 -27.28 25.35
#